data_AF-A0A348TNC2-F1
#
_entry.id   AF-A0A348TNC2-F1
#
_cell.length_a   1.000
_cell.length_b   1.000
_cell.length_c   1.000
_cell.angle_alpha   90.00
_cell.angle_beta   90.00
_cell.angle_gamma   90.00
#
_symmetry.space_group_name_H-M   'P 1'
#
loop_
_entity.id
_entity.type
_entity.pdbx_description
1 polymer ?
#
loop_
_entity_poly.entity_id
_entity_poly.type
_entity_poly.pdbx_seq_one_letter_code
_entity_poly.pdbx_strand_id
1 'polypeptide(L)' 'MKITFCLFLPIMLSSFVAKSPSFYDFKMKTIDGNDFDFHSLKGKKVLIVNLASFCGYTSQYKELQELSDKYKGKLV' A
#
# COMPACT_ATOMS: atom_id res chain seq x y z
N MET A 1 -48.45 -33.45 3.03
CA MET A 1 -47.31 -33.78 3.92
C MET A 1 -46.07 -33.85 3.03
N LYS A 2 -45.12 -32.94 3.25
CA LYS A 2 -43.70 -32.85 2.84
C LYS A 2 -43.26 -33.92 1.82
N ILE A 3 -42.76 -33.57 0.64
CA ILE A 3 -41.31 -33.41 0.38
C ILE A 3 -41.20 -32.62 -0.94
N THR A 4 -40.93 -31.32 -0.83
CA THR A 4 -39.64 -30.71 -1.17
C THR A 4 -39.46 -30.58 -2.69
N PHE A 5 -39.97 -29.45 -3.18
CA PHE A 5 -39.51 -28.74 -4.36
C PHE A 5 -37.98 -28.74 -4.35
N CYS A 6 -37.36 -29.58 -5.18
CA CYS A 6 -35.92 -29.56 -5.40
C CYS A 6 -35.62 -28.24 -6.10
N LEU A 7 -35.37 -27.21 -5.30
CA LEU A 7 -34.60 -26.03 -5.66
C LEU A 7 -33.30 -26.52 -6.29
N PHE A 8 -33.29 -26.68 -7.60
CA PHE A 8 -32.10 -26.44 -8.40
C PHE A 8 -31.90 -24.91 -8.41
N LEU A 9 -31.58 -24.36 -7.24
CA LEU A 9 -30.78 -23.16 -7.19
C LEU A 9 -29.36 -23.67 -7.49
N PRO A 10 -28.77 -23.39 -8.67
CA PRO A 10 -27.34 -23.61 -8.81
C PRO A 10 -26.75 -22.69 -7.75
N ILE A 11 -26.25 -23.29 -6.67
CA ILE A 11 -25.39 -22.60 -5.71
C ILE A 11 -24.20 -22.20 -6.55
N MET A 12 -24.28 -20.96 -7.06
CA MET A 12 -23.18 -20.23 -7.63
C MET A 12 -22.11 -20.23 -6.55
N LEU A 13 -21.17 -21.16 -6.67
CA LEU A 13 -19.91 -21.12 -5.94
C LEU A 13 -19.13 -19.94 -6.54
N SER A 14 -19.56 -18.72 -6.20
CA SER A 14 -18.77 -17.53 -6.44
C SER A 14 -17.56 -17.63 -5.53
N SER A 15 -16.43 -18.02 -6.10
CA SER A 15 -15.14 -18.03 -5.43
C SER A 15 -14.92 -16.65 -4.79
N PHE A 16 -14.90 -16.59 -3.46
CA PHE A 16 -14.46 -15.39 -2.75
C PHE A 16 -12.96 -15.21 -3.01
N VAL A 17 -12.62 -14.43 -4.03
CA VAL A 17 -11.25 -13.96 -4.22
C VAL A 17 -11.00 -12.87 -3.18
N ALA A 18 -10.16 -13.18 -2.19
CA ALA A 18 -9.68 -12.17 -1.25
C ALA A 18 -8.87 -11.13 -2.02
N LYS A 19 -9.40 -9.89 -2.08
CA LYS A 19 -8.72 -8.76 -2.70
C LYS A 19 -7.53 -8.37 -1.82
N SER A 20 -6.31 -8.53 -2.32
CA SER A 20 -5.13 -7.97 -1.65
C SER A 20 -5.28 -6.45 -1.49
N PRO A 21 -4.94 -5.90 -0.32
CA PRO A 21 -5.04 -4.46 -0.06
C PRO A 21 -4.18 -3.70 -1.06
N SER A 22 -4.69 -2.56 -1.52
CA SER A 22 -3.95 -1.63 -2.33
C SER A 22 -2.84 -0.97 -1.50
N PHE A 23 -1.77 -0.55 -2.15
CA PHE A 23 -0.78 0.36 -1.56
C PHE A 23 -1.45 1.59 -0.90
N TYR A 24 -2.54 2.09 -1.48
CA TYR A 24 -3.24 3.27 -0.97
C TYR A 24 -4.16 3.01 0.23
N ASP A 25 -4.33 1.75 0.65
CA ASP A 25 -5.15 1.39 1.80
C ASP A 25 -4.34 1.42 3.11
N PHE A 26 -3.02 1.61 3.04
CA PHE A 26 -2.13 1.63 4.19
C PHE A 26 -2.16 2.95 4.95
N LYS A 27 -2.04 2.84 6.28
CA LYS A 27 -1.75 3.95 7.19
C LYS A 27 -0.55 3.58 8.03
N MET A 28 0.36 4.53 8.23
CA MET A 28 1.55 4.32 9.07
C MET A 28 1.79 5.50 10.00
N LYS A 29 2.55 5.26 11.07
CA LYS A 29 3.04 6.35 11.92
C LYS A 29 4.27 7.00 11.29
N THR A 30 4.30 8.34 11.28
CA THR A 30 5.51 9.11 10.96
C THR A 30 6.52 8.99 12.10
N ILE A 31 7.75 9.48 11.89
CA ILE A 31 8.78 9.53 12.94
C ILE A 31 8.35 10.38 14.15
N ASP A 32 7.47 11.36 13.93
CA ASP A 32 6.89 12.21 14.98
C ASP A 32 5.63 11.59 15.64
N GLY A 33 5.21 10.40 15.23
CA GLY A 33 4.07 9.67 15.80
C GLY A 33 2.70 10.03 15.23
N ASN A 34 2.63 10.88 14.20
CA ASN A 34 1.38 11.23 13.52
C ASN A 34 0.94 10.12 12.55
N ASP A 35 -0.36 10.02 12.27
CA ASP A 35 -0.85 9.12 11.22
C ASP A 35 -0.61 9.70 9.82
N PHE A 36 -0.01 8.89 8.95
CA PHE A 36 0.18 9.18 7.54
C PHE A 36 -0.63 8.21 6.68
N ASP A 37 -1.59 8.76 5.94
CA ASP A 37 -2.49 7.99 5.07
C ASP A 37 -1.93 7.92 3.64
N PHE A 38 -1.64 6.72 3.18
CA PHE A 38 -1.02 6.48 1.87
C PHE A 38 -1.98 6.85 0.73
N HIS A 39 -3.28 6.94 0.99
CA HIS A 39 -4.25 7.44 0.02
C HIS A 39 -3.88 8.82 -0.53
N SER A 40 -3.23 9.67 0.27
CA SER A 40 -2.74 11.01 -0.13
C SER A 40 -1.69 10.98 -1.25
N LEU A 41 -1.06 9.83 -1.50
CA LEU A 41 -0.04 9.64 -2.53
C LEU A 41 -0.60 9.23 -3.90
N LYS A 42 -1.93 9.14 -4.05
CA LYS A 42 -2.56 8.79 -5.34
C LYS A 42 -2.11 9.74 -6.46
N GLY A 43 -1.79 9.16 -7.61
CA GLY A 43 -1.32 9.89 -8.79
C GLY A 43 0.14 10.36 -8.72
N LYS A 44 0.86 10.09 -7.62
CA LYS A 44 2.28 10.39 -7.49
C LYS A 44 3.12 9.14 -7.70
N LYS A 45 4.37 9.34 -8.15
CA LYS A 45 5.39 8.30 -8.10
C LYS A 45 5.91 8.24 -6.67
N VAL A 46 6.05 7.04 -6.12
CA VAL A 46 6.50 6.84 -4.73
C VAL A 46 7.72 5.93 -4.72
N LEU A 47 8.79 6.37 -4.04
CA LEU A 47 9.98 5.56 -3.80
C LEU A 47 10.07 5.22 -2.30
N ILE A 48 9.92 3.94 -1.98
CA ILE A 48 10.02 3.45 -0.60
C ILE A 48 11.43 2.92 -0.37
N VAL A 49 12.12 3.45 0.63
CA VAL A 49 13.48 3.02 1.00
C VAL A 49 13.50 2.65 2.48
N ASN A 50 13.92 1.43 2.80
CA ASN A 50 14.24 1.07 4.16
C ASN A 50 15.63 1.61 4.52
N LEU A 51 15.74 2.38 5.60
CA LEU A 51 16.97 3.04 6.01
C LEU A 51 17.43 2.57 7.40
N ALA A 52 18.73 2.64 7.66
CA ALA A 52 19.34 2.36 8.96
C ALA A 52 20.57 3.25 9.16
N SER A 53 20.74 3.83 10.35
CA SER A 53 21.79 4.84 10.61
C SER A 53 23.21 4.27 10.64
N PHE A 54 23.37 3.01 11.06
CA PHE A 54 24.67 2.35 11.25
C PHE A 54 24.95 1.29 10.19
N CYS A 55 24.49 1.53 8.96
CA CYS A 55 24.67 0.63 7.83
C CYS A 55 25.78 1.16 6.89
N GLY A 56 26.47 0.27 6.18
CA GLY A 56 27.47 0.66 5.16
C GLY A 56 26.90 1.50 4.02
N TYR A 57 25.57 1.57 3.89
CA TYR A 57 24.87 2.35 2.88
C TYR A 57 24.43 3.74 3.37
N THR A 58 24.78 4.18 4.59
CA THR A 58 24.39 5.51 5.09
C THR A 58 24.87 6.68 4.20
N SER A 59 25.93 6.51 3.40
CA SER A 59 26.36 7.53 2.44
C SER A 59 25.30 7.86 1.37
N GLN A 60 24.35 6.94 1.10
CA GLN A 60 23.32 7.12 0.09
C GLN A 60 22.31 8.23 0.41
N TYR A 61 22.22 8.68 1.67
CA TYR A 61 21.30 9.75 2.06
C TYR A 61 21.51 11.03 1.23
N LYS A 62 22.75 11.34 0.86
CA LYS A 62 23.06 12.52 0.04
C LYS A 62 22.39 12.42 -1.34
N GLU A 63 22.55 11.30 -2.01
CA GLU A 63 21.97 11.07 -3.34
C GLU A 63 20.44 10.98 -3.29
N LEU A 64 19.88 10.39 -2.23
CA LEU A 64 18.44 10.38 -1.99
C LEU A 64 17.87 11.79 -1.78
N GLN A 65 18.60 12.65 -1.06
CA GLN A 65 18.23 14.05 -0.88
C GLN A 65 18.26 14.81 -2.21
N GLU A 66 19.33 14.66 -3.00
CA GLU A 66 19.45 15.26 -4.32
C GLU A 66 18.33 14.80 -5.27
N LEU A 67 17.95 13.52 -5.21
CA LEU A 67 16.83 12.97 -5.98
C LEU A 67 15.49 13.60 -5.57
N SER A 68 15.24 13.70 -4.25
CA SER A 68 14.03 14.31 -3.69
C SER A 68 13.89 15.78 -4.11
N ASP A 69 14.99 16.55 -4.01
CA ASP A 69 15.00 17.95 -4.39
C ASP A 69 14.77 18.13 -5.90
N LYS A 70 15.41 17.31 -6.73
CA LYS A 70 15.28 17.36 -8.19
C LYS A 70 13.86 17.06 -8.68
N TYR A 71 13.14 16.16 -8.02
CA TYR A 71 11.80 15.72 -8.41
C TYR A 71 10.69 16.19 -7.46
N LYS A 72 10.95 17.25 -6.69
CA LYS A 72 10.00 17.84 -5.75
C LYS A 72 8.62 18.02 -6.37
N GLY A 73 7.60 17.45 -5.73
CA GLY A 73 6.21 17.49 -6.18
C GLY A 73 5.82 16.43 -7.23
N LYS A 74 6.78 15.72 -7.83
CA LYS A 74 6.55 14.65 -8.81
C LYS A 74 6.89 13.25 -8.27
N LEU A 75 7.94 13.17 -7.46
CA LEU A 75 8.34 11.98 -6.72
C LEU A 75 8.18 12.26 -5.23
N VAL A 76 7.63 11.29 -4.50
CA VAL A 76 7.54 11.27 -3.04
C VAL A 76 8.37 10.12 -2.51
#